data_AF-A0A7K3WR00-F1
#
_entry.id   AF-A0A7K3WR00-F1
#
_cell.length_a   1.000
_cell.length_b   1.000
_cell.length_c   1.000
_cell.angle_alpha   90.00
_cell.angle_beta   90.00
_cell.angle_gamma   90.00
#
_symmetry.space_group_name_H-M   'P 1'
#
loop_
_entity.id
_entity.type
_entity.pdbx_description
1 polymer ?
#
loop_
_entity_poly.entity_id
_entity_poly.type
_entity_poly.pdbx_seq_one_letter_code
_entity_poly.pdbx_strand_id
1 'polypeptide(L)' 'MNISFTKKQVEYITSQVESGDYQNNSEVIREALRLHQIYRDKLIADLQTEIEKGLNSGNSQRSVKDIIESKRKSRKTA' A
#
# COMPACT_ATOMS: atom_id res chain seq x y z
N MET A 1 -5.87 -27.90 1.14
CA MET A 1 -4.66 -27.40 1.82
C MET A 1 -5.02 -27.17 3.28
N ASN A 2 -4.24 -27.68 4.24
CA ASN A 2 -4.48 -27.44 5.66
C ASN A 2 -3.51 -26.37 6.15
N ILE A 3 -4.02 -25.30 6.77
CA ILE A 3 -3.24 -24.15 7.22
C ILE A 3 -3.51 -23.96 8.70
N SER A 4 -2.45 -23.91 9.50
CA SER A 4 -2.56 -23.66 10.94
C SER A 4 -2.53 -22.17 11.22
N PHE A 5 -3.47 -21.71 12.03
CA PHE A 5 -3.58 -20.31 12.44
C PHE A 5 -3.24 -20.15 13.92
N THR A 6 -2.75 -18.97 14.28
CA THR A 6 -2.63 -18.58 15.69
C THR A 6 -4.02 -18.44 16.32
N LYS A 7 -4.11 -18.57 17.65
CA LYS A 7 -5.39 -18.42 18.37
C LYS A 7 -6.10 -17.10 18.03
N LYS A 8 -5.34 -15.99 18.00
CA LYS A 8 -5.85 -14.66 17.66
C LYS A 8 -6.44 -14.59 16.24
N GLN A 9 -5.82 -15.26 15.27
CA GLN A 9 -6.33 -15.31 13.90
C GLN A 9 -7.60 -16.14 13.80
N VAL A 10 -7.70 -17.25 14.53
CA VAL A 10 -8.92 -18.05 14.60
C VAL A 10 -10.06 -17.23 15.18
N GLU A 11 -9.85 -16.57 16.32
CA GLU A 11 -10.86 -15.70 16.95
C GLU A 11 -11.34 -14.59 15.99
N TYR A 12 -10.42 -13.97 15.25
CA TYR A 12 -10.76 -12.97 14.25
C TYR A 12 -11.57 -13.56 13.08
N ILE A 13 -11.14 -14.68 12.50
CA ILE A 13 -11.84 -15.30 11.38
C ILE A 13 -13.26 -15.72 11.79
N THR A 14 -13.40 -16.31 12.98
CA THR A 14 -14.70 -16.71 13.52
C THR A 14 -15.62 -15.51 13.71
N SER A 15 -15.14 -14.39 14.28
CA SER A 15 -15.99 -13.21 14.49
C SER A 15 -16.47 -12.56 13.19
N GLN A 16 -15.71 -12.67 12.10
CA GLN A 16 -16.12 -12.19 10.77
C GLN A 16 -17.20 -13.08 10.13
N VAL A 17 -17.23 -14.37 10.44
CA VAL A 17 -18.31 -15.26 9.99
C VAL A 17 -19.56 -15.06 10.85
N GLU A 18 -19.38 -14.88 12.16
CA GLU A 18 -20.48 -14.62 13.10
C GLU A 18 -21.17 -13.27 12.85
N SER A 19 -20.46 -12.26 12.32
CA SER A 19 -21.08 -10.99 11.93
C SER A 19 -22.04 -11.13 10.74
N GLY A 20 -21.95 -12.24 10.00
CA GLY A 20 -22.73 -12.48 8.78
C GLY A 20 -22.13 -11.85 7.52
N ASP A 21 -20.98 -11.16 7.63
CA ASP A 21 -20.30 -10.56 6.48
C ASP A 21 -19.69 -11.61 5.54
N TYR A 22 -19.41 -12.81 6.07
CA TYR A 22 -18.83 -13.92 5.32
C TYR A 22 -19.57 -15.22 5.64
N GLN A 23 -19.75 -16.09 4.64
CA GLN A 23 -20.44 -17.36 4.82
C GLN A 23 -19.57 -18.44 5.46
N ASN A 24 -18.24 -18.33 5.33
CA ASN A 24 -17.30 -19.33 5.85
C ASN A 24 -15.88 -18.76 5.99
N ASN A 25 -15.06 -19.47 6.77
CA ASN A 25 -13.66 -19.12 7.03
C ASN A 25 -12.84 -19.00 5.75
N SER A 26 -13.12 -19.82 4.73
CA SER A 26 -12.35 -19.81 3.49
C SER A 26 -12.60 -18.54 2.66
N GLU A 27 -13.76 -17.90 2.81
CA GLU A 27 -14.07 -16.63 2.19
C GLU A 27 -13.26 -15.49 2.80
N VAL A 28 -13.23 -15.42 4.14
CA VAL A 28 -12.41 -14.45 4.90
C VAL A 28 -10.93 -14.57 4.48
N ILE A 29 -10.42 -15.81 4.38
CA ILE A 29 -9.02 -16.06 4.02
C ILE A 29 -8.75 -15.65 2.56
N ARG A 30 -9.63 -15.99 1.62
CA ARG A 30 -9.47 -15.60 0.21
C ARG A 30 -9.44 -14.09 0.07
N GLU A 31 -10.32 -13.38 0.78
CA GLU A 31 -10.38 -11.94 0.71
C GLU A 31 -9.14 -11.28 1.34
N ALA A 32 -8.67 -11.79 2.47
CA ALA A 32 -7.43 -11.33 3.09
C ALA A 32 -6.21 -11.53 2.16
N LEU A 33 -6.14 -12.67 1.46
CA LEU A 33 -5.08 -12.93 0.48
C LEU A 33 -5.18 -12.01 -0.75
N ARG A 34 -6.40 -11.74 -1.24
CA ARG A 34 -6.63 -10.81 -2.34
C ARG A 34 -6.17 -9.41 -1.97
N LEU A 35 -6.53 -8.94 -0.77
CA LEU A 35 -6.09 -7.63 -0.26
C LEU A 35 -4.57 -7.59 -0.08
N HIS A 36 -3.97 -8.66 0.44
CA HIS A 36 -2.52 -8.77 0.60
C HIS A 36 -1.80 -8.68 -0.75
N GLN A 37 -2.30 -9.40 -1.75
CA GLN A 37 -1.75 -9.38 -3.10
C GLN A 37 -1.86 -7.99 -3.72
N ILE A 38 -3.05 -7.38 -3.70
CA ILE A 38 -3.25 -6.03 -4.23
C ILE A 38 -2.32 -5.03 -3.55
N TYR A 39 -2.21 -5.09 -2.23
CA TYR A 39 -1.34 -4.19 -1.48
C TYR A 39 0.12 -4.38 -1.87
N ARG A 40 0.63 -5.62 -1.91
CA ARG A 40 2.02 -5.87 -2.30
C ARG A 40 2.27 -5.51 -3.75
N ASP A 41 1.46 -6.02 -4.67
CA ASP A 41 1.70 -5.87 -6.10
C ASP A 41 1.56 -4.40 -6.51
N LYS A 42 0.49 -3.71 -6.09
CA LYS A 42 0.32 -2.29 -6.44
C LYS A 42 1.32 -1.41 -5.72
N LEU A 43 1.45 -1.52 -4.40
CA LEU A 43 2.33 -0.61 -3.67
C LEU A 43 3.79 -0.79 -4.11
N ILE A 44 4.26 -2.03 -4.26
CA ILE A 44 5.65 -2.27 -4.65
C ILE A 44 5.87 -1.84 -6.09
N ALA A 45 4.97 -2.20 -7.03
CA ALA A 45 5.14 -1.82 -8.43
C ALA A 45 5.04 -0.31 -8.63
N ASP A 46 4.11 0.37 -7.96
CA ASP A 46 3.95 1.83 -8.04
C ASP A 46 5.18 2.53 -7.47
N LEU A 47 5.67 2.10 -6.30
CA LEU A 47 6.88 2.66 -5.70
C LEU A 47 8.12 2.42 -6.57
N GLN A 48 8.28 1.21 -7.12
CA GLN A 48 9.37 0.90 -8.05
C GLN A 48 9.31 1.79 -9.28
N THR A 49 8.12 1.98 -9.85
CA THR A 49 7.91 2.85 -11.01
C THR A 49 8.30 4.29 -10.71
N GLU A 50 7.89 4.85 -9.56
CA GLU A 50 8.25 6.21 -9.17
C GLU A 50 9.75 6.37 -8.86
N ILE A 51 10.38 5.35 -8.28
CA ILE A 51 11.84 5.33 -8.07
C ILE A 51 12.57 5.32 -9.42
N GLU A 52 12.15 4.47 -10.37
CA GLU A 52 12.75 4.43 -11.70
C GLU A 52 12.58 5.76 -12.45
N LYS A 53 11.42 6.41 -12.35
CA LYS A 53 11.23 7.78 -12.88
C LYS A 53 12.23 8.76 -12.27
N GLY A 54 12.43 8.69 -10.96
CA GLY A 54 13.42 9.51 -10.26
C GLY A 54 14.85 9.25 -10.73
N LEU A 55 15.26 7.99 -10.83
CA LEU A 55 16.59 7.60 -11.32
C LEU A 55 16.83 8.05 -12.76
N ASN A 56 15.83 7.85 -13.64
CA ASN A 56 15.89 8.25 -15.05
C ASN A 56 15.82 9.77 -15.24
N SER A 57 15.34 10.53 -14.25
CA SER A 57 15.33 12.00 -14.29
C SER A 57 16.71 12.64 -14.09
N GLY A 58 17.71 11.84 -13.72
CA GLY A 58 19.08 12.29 -13.51
C GLY A 58 19.29 13.04 -12.20
N ASN A 59 20.55 13.43 -11.96
CA ASN A 59 20.92 14.11 -10.71
C ASN A 59 20.44 15.56 -10.70
N SER A 60 19.66 15.92 -9.68
CA SER A 60 19.27 17.30 -9.44
C SER A 60 20.46 18.13 -8.92
N GLN A 61 20.76 19.24 -9.59
CA GLN A 61 21.75 20.23 -9.13
C GLN A 61 21.16 21.24 -8.14
N ARG A 62 19.87 21.12 -7.80
CA ARG A 62 19.16 22.07 -6.96
C ARG A 62 19.46 21.84 -5.49
N SER A 63 19.79 22.90 -4.77
CA SER A 63 19.85 22.86 -3.31
C SER A 63 18.45 22.88 -2.70
N VAL A 64 18.35 22.50 -1.43
CA VAL A 64 17.10 22.60 -0.65
C VAL A 64 16.53 24.02 -0.67
N LYS A 65 17.40 25.05 -0.61
CA LYS A 65 16.98 26.46 -0.67
C LYS A 65 16.33 26.80 -2.01
N ASP A 66 16.92 26.35 -3.12
CA ASP A 66 16.40 26.59 -4.48
C ASP A 66 15.02 25.93 -4.69
N ILE A 67 14.80 24.77 -4.06
CA ILE A 67 13.50 24.07 -4.11
C ILE A 67 12.44 24.90 -3.38
N ILE A 68 12.73 25.33 -2.16
CA ILE A 68 11.80 26.12 -1.33
C ILE A 68 11.47 27.46 -1.99
N GLU A 69 12.47 28.18 -2.50
CA GLU A 69 12.26 29.47 -3.16
C GLU A 69 11.41 29.34 -4.43
N SER A 70 11.65 28.30 -5.24
CA SER A 70 10.85 28.07 -6.45
C SER A 70 9.37 27.88 -6.14
N LYS A 71 9.04 27.15 -5.06
CA LYS A 71 7.65 26.91 -4.64
C LYS A 71 7.00 28.14 -4.03
N ARG A 72 7.77 28.97 -3.32
CA ARG A 72 7.28 30.27 -2.80
C ARG A 72 6.97 31.26 -3.92
N LYS A 73 7.80 31.30 -4.97
CA LYS A 73 7.58 32.15 -6.15
C LYS A 73 6.35 31.71 -6.94
N SER A 74 6.19 30.40 -7.20
CA SER A 74 5.03 29.88 -7.95
C SER A 74 3.69 30.09 -7.26
N ARG A 75 3.66 30.16 -5.92
CA ARG A 75 2.44 30.46 -5.14
C ARG A 75 2.06 31.94 -5.12
N LYS A 76 2.99 32.86 -5.40
CA LYS A 76 2.72 34.30 -5.44
C LYS A 76 2.20 34.78 -6.80
N THR A 77 2.37 33.96 -7.83
CA THR A 77 1.97 34.23 -9.22
C THR A 77 0.66 33.53 -9.62
N ALA A 78 0.02 32.82 -8.69
CA ALA A 78 -1.28 32.18 -8.84
C ALA A 78 -2.29 32.86 -7.93
#